data_AF-A0A2C6WTD3-F1
#
_entry.id   AF-A0A2C6WTD3-F1
#
_cell.length_a   1.000
_cell.length_b   1.000
_cell.length_c   1.000
_cell.angle_alpha   90.00
_cell.angle_beta   90.00
_cell.angle_gamma   90.00
#
_symmetry.space_group_name_H-M   'P 1'
#
loop_
_entity.id
_entity.type
_entity.pdbx_description
1 polymer ?
#
loop_
_entity_poly.entity_id
_entity_poly.type
_entity_poly.pdbx_seq_one_letter_code
_entity_poly.pdbx_strand_id
1 'polypeptide(L)'
;MTSISDQLAIVEIPIVGHRFISDESDFKRIRKASKPLDPSKWLEKAIEDSEEYISKVKSNDVQQRKRNDTVNHPSHYNYGEIEVIDYCDQVCKQYPPELAPYVFNAIKYLSRANHKNGREDIDKAKFYVQRLFDKWE
;
A
#
# COMPACT_ATOMS: atom_id res chain seq x y z
N MET A 1 66.11 28.33 -36.48
CA MET A 1 65.70 29.72 -36.20
C MET A 1 64.20 29.78 -36.31
N THR A 2 63.55 29.90 -35.16
CA THR A 2 62.10 30.09 -35.00
C THR A 2 61.69 31.39 -35.69
N SER A 3 60.85 31.33 -36.73
CA SER A 3 60.23 32.49 -37.33
C SER A 3 58.71 32.37 -37.18
N ILE A 4 58.20 33.31 -36.39
CA ILE A 4 56.83 33.46 -35.92
C ILE A 4 55.95 33.80 -37.12
N SER A 5 55.09 32.88 -37.54
CA SER A 5 53.90 33.20 -38.36
C SER A 5 52.79 32.15 -38.21
N ASP A 6 52.57 31.70 -36.98
CA ASP A 6 51.25 31.18 -36.60
C ASP A 6 50.32 32.37 -36.41
N GLN A 7 49.58 32.78 -37.43
CA GLN A 7 48.44 33.69 -37.24
C GLN A 7 47.23 33.34 -38.13
N LEU A 8 46.27 32.71 -37.44
CA LEU A 8 44.83 32.95 -37.51
C LEU A 8 44.09 32.37 -38.73
N ALA A 9 43.78 31.07 -38.64
CA ALA A 9 42.56 30.54 -39.22
C ALA A 9 41.37 31.23 -38.54
N ILE A 10 40.68 32.10 -39.28
CA ILE A 10 39.45 32.75 -38.84
C ILE A 10 38.37 31.66 -38.85
N VAL A 11 38.14 31.04 -37.69
CA VAL A 11 36.95 30.22 -37.48
C VAL A 11 35.80 31.19 -37.29
N GLU A 12 34.97 31.38 -38.32
CA GLU A 12 33.69 32.08 -38.19
C GLU A 12 32.81 31.29 -37.22
N ILE A 13 32.76 31.75 -35.97
CA ILE A 13 31.78 31.29 -35.00
C ILE A 13 30.46 31.96 -35.40
N PRO A 14 29.38 31.22 -35.71
CA PRO A 14 28.10 31.84 -35.98
C PRO A 14 27.64 32.53 -34.71
N ILE A 15 27.58 33.86 -34.76
CA ILE A 15 27.02 34.68 -33.70
C ILE A 15 25.53 34.36 -33.69
N VAL A 16 25.09 33.42 -32.85
CA VAL A 16 23.67 33.21 -32.56
C VAL A 16 23.17 34.54 -32.02
N GLY A 17 22.39 35.25 -32.84
CA GLY A 17 22.01 36.65 -32.61
C GLY A 17 21.44 36.85 -31.22
N HIS A 18 22.27 37.31 -30.29
CA HIS A 18 21.81 37.98 -29.09
C HIS A 18 21.33 39.35 -29.53
N ARG A 19 20.00 39.50 -29.64
CA ARG A 19 19.38 40.80 -29.90
C ARG A 19 19.73 41.71 -28.74
N PHE A 20 20.59 42.70 -28.98
CA PHE A 20 20.91 43.73 -27.99
C PHE A 20 19.61 44.44 -27.59
N ILE A 21 19.32 44.45 -26.29
CA ILE A 21 18.18 45.17 -25.71
C ILE A 21 18.49 46.66 -25.89
N SER A 22 17.88 47.29 -26.89
CA SER A 22 18.24 48.64 -27.32
C SER A 22 17.16 49.69 -27.05
N ASP A 23 15.94 49.30 -26.69
CA ASP A 23 14.85 50.26 -26.49
C ASP A 23 13.91 49.96 -25.31
N GLU A 24 13.19 51.00 -24.88
CA GLU A 24 12.19 50.97 -23.80
C GLU A 24 11.05 49.97 -24.06
N SER A 25 10.79 49.63 -25.33
CA SER A 25 9.76 48.67 -25.73
C SER A 25 10.19 47.23 -25.46
N ASP A 26 11.48 46.93 -25.62
CA ASP A 26 12.08 45.65 -25.25
C ASP A 26 12.12 45.48 -23.72
N PHE A 27 12.43 46.55 -22.96
CA PHE A 27 12.29 46.52 -21.49
C PHE A 27 10.85 46.30 -21.03
N LYS A 28 9.86 46.93 -21.68
CA LYS A 28 8.42 46.69 -21.38
C LYS A 28 7.98 45.27 -21.72
N ARG A 29 8.51 44.66 -22.79
CA ARG A 29 8.26 43.26 -23.15
C ARG A 29 8.83 42.30 -22.10
N ILE A 30 10.05 42.54 -21.63
CA ILE A 30 10.70 41.73 -20.59
C ILE A 30 9.94 41.83 -19.26
N ARG A 31 9.55 43.03 -18.82
CA ARG A 31 8.71 43.21 -17.61
C ARG A 31 7.32 42.58 -17.73
N LYS A 32 6.71 42.60 -18.92
CA LYS A 32 5.40 41.97 -19.16
C LYS A 32 5.48 40.44 -19.14
N ALA A 33 6.61 39.86 -19.55
CA ALA A 33 6.87 38.42 -19.51
C ALA A 33 7.25 37.94 -18.09
N SER A 34 8.00 38.76 -17.36
CA SER A 34 8.38 38.50 -15.96
C SER A 34 7.25 38.90 -15.00
N LYS A 35 6.13 38.19 -15.05
CA LYS A 35 5.14 38.28 -13.97
C LYS A 35 5.82 37.83 -12.67
N PRO A 36 5.78 38.62 -11.58
CA PRO A 36 6.31 38.16 -10.31
C PRO A 36 5.59 36.86 -9.95
N LEU A 37 6.38 35.82 -9.76
CA LEU A 37 5.89 34.56 -9.25
C LEU A 37 5.42 34.84 -7.83
N ASP A 38 4.11 34.95 -7.64
CA ASP A 38 3.50 35.23 -6.33
C ASP A 38 3.92 34.13 -5.34
N PRO A 39 4.79 34.41 -4.36
CA PRO A 39 5.31 33.39 -3.46
C PRO A 39 4.20 32.67 -2.69
N SER A 40 3.08 33.36 -2.44
CA SER A 40 1.91 32.81 -1.76
C SER A 40 1.27 31.67 -2.56
N LYS A 41 1.26 31.76 -3.90
CA LYS A 41 0.70 30.69 -4.76
C LYS A 41 1.54 29.42 -4.75
N TRP A 42 2.86 29.55 -4.62
CA TRP A 42 3.75 28.40 -4.47
C TRP A 42 3.57 27.74 -3.13
N LEU A 43 3.39 28.55 -2.08
CA LEU A 43 3.13 28.07 -0.74
C LEU A 43 1.76 27.38 -0.64
N GLU A 44 0.70 27.98 -1.18
CA GLU A 44 -0.64 27.38 -1.24
C GLU A 44 -0.61 26.03 -1.97
N LYS A 45 0.03 25.98 -3.14
CA LYS A 45 0.17 24.73 -3.89
C LYS A 45 0.98 23.67 -3.12
N ALA A 46 2.07 24.06 -2.48
CA ALA A 46 2.87 23.13 -1.69
C ALA A 46 2.11 22.60 -0.46
N ILE A 47 1.28 23.44 0.17
CA ILE A 47 0.39 23.04 1.26
C ILE A 47 -0.65 22.05 0.73
N GLU A 48 -1.31 22.36 -0.39
CA GLU A 48 -2.33 21.51 -1.01
C GLU A 48 -1.76 20.14 -1.42
N ASP A 49 -0.60 20.12 -2.08
CA ASP A 49 0.12 18.88 -2.45
C ASP A 49 0.50 18.06 -1.19
N SER A 50 0.88 18.74 -0.10
CA SER A 50 1.21 18.08 1.17
C SER A 50 -0.02 17.49 1.87
N GLU A 51 -1.15 18.19 1.84
CA GLU A 51 -2.42 17.74 2.40
C GLU A 51 -2.96 16.54 1.61
N GLU A 52 -2.87 16.58 0.28
CA GLU A 52 -3.23 15.46 -0.60
C GLU A 52 -2.36 14.23 -0.30
N TYR A 53 -1.05 14.42 -0.13
CA TYR A 53 -0.13 13.34 0.23
C TYR A 53 -0.47 12.74 1.60
N ILE A 54 -0.67 13.57 2.63
CA ILE A 54 -1.06 13.14 3.97
C ILE A 54 -2.39 12.37 3.95
N SER A 55 -3.37 12.84 3.16
CA SER A 55 -4.66 12.18 2.97
C SER A 55 -4.51 10.81 2.32
N LYS A 56 -3.72 10.70 1.24
CA LYS A 56 -3.43 9.42 0.57
C LYS A 56 -2.73 8.43 1.50
N VAL A 57 -1.75 8.88 2.27
CA VAL A 57 -1.02 8.04 3.24
C VAL A 57 -1.95 7.53 4.34
N LYS A 58 -2.78 8.40 4.94
CA LYS A 58 -3.77 8.00 5.95
C LYS A 58 -4.78 7.00 5.42
N SER A 59 -5.29 7.23 4.20
CA SER A 59 -6.21 6.30 3.54
C SER A 59 -5.56 4.93 3.34
N ASN A 60 -4.29 4.90 2.92
CA ASN A 60 -3.57 3.65 2.71
C ASN A 60 -3.28 2.90 4.03
N ASP A 61 -2.93 3.59 5.11
CA ASP A 61 -2.75 2.99 6.46
C ASP A 61 -4.07 2.35 6.96
N VAL A 62 -5.19 3.06 6.83
CA VAL A 62 -6.51 2.52 7.22
C VAL A 62 -6.87 1.29 6.38
N GLN A 63 -6.58 1.31 5.08
CA GLN A 63 -6.80 0.17 4.19
C GLN A 63 -5.87 -1.01 4.52
N GLN A 64 -4.62 -0.77 4.92
CA GLN A 64 -3.69 -1.82 5.35
C GLN A 64 -4.10 -2.47 6.68
N ARG A 65 -4.60 -1.68 7.64
CA ARG A 65 -5.14 -2.22 8.91
C ARG A 65 -6.36 -3.11 8.70
N LYS A 66 -7.26 -2.74 7.78
CA LYS A 66 -8.41 -3.59 7.40
C LYS A 66 -8.00 -4.89 6.71
N ARG A 67 -6.88 -4.90 5.96
CA ARG A 67 -6.35 -6.11 5.30
C ARG A 67 -5.57 -7.04 6.24
N ASN A 68 -5.10 -6.52 7.37
CA ASN A 68 -4.25 -7.23 8.33
C ASN A 68 -4.86 -7.32 9.74
N ASP A 69 -6.19 -7.35 9.86
CA ASP A 69 -6.82 -7.67 11.14
C ASP A 69 -6.68 -9.17 11.43
N THR A 70 -5.51 -9.54 11.95
CA THR A 70 -5.17 -10.92 12.33
C THR A 70 -6.00 -11.44 13.50
N VAL A 71 -6.72 -10.56 14.20
CA VAL A 71 -7.51 -10.91 15.38
C VAL A 71 -8.94 -11.24 14.97
N ASN A 72 -9.61 -10.34 14.24
CA ASN A 72 -11.02 -10.53 13.88
C ASN A 72 -11.19 -11.28 12.56
N HIS A 73 -10.23 -11.18 11.63
CA HIS A 73 -10.26 -11.88 10.33
C HIS A 73 -8.95 -12.60 10.03
N PRO A 74 -8.53 -13.57 10.88
CA PRO A 74 -7.31 -14.33 10.66
C PRO A 74 -7.36 -15.05 9.31
N SER A 75 -6.36 -14.76 8.46
CA SER A 75 -6.22 -15.35 7.12
C SER A 75 -6.25 -16.88 7.10
N HIS A 76 -5.92 -17.54 8.21
CA HIS A 76 -5.83 -18.99 8.33
C HIS A 76 -7.12 -19.68 8.80
N TYR A 77 -8.22 -18.94 8.96
CA TYR A 77 -9.57 -19.48 9.23
C TYR A 77 -10.63 -18.99 8.23
N ASN A 78 -10.31 -18.04 7.34
CA ASN A 78 -11.28 -17.37 6.48
C ASN A 78 -11.17 -17.81 5.02
N TYR A 79 -11.48 -19.08 4.78
CA TYR A 79 -11.53 -19.63 3.44
C TYR A 79 -12.95 -20.06 3.10
N GLY A 80 -13.61 -19.28 2.23
CA GLY A 80 -15.00 -19.47 1.83
C GLY A 80 -15.84 -18.19 2.01
N GLU A 81 -17.14 -18.30 1.78
CA GLU A 81 -18.09 -17.19 1.96
C GLU A 81 -18.54 -17.03 3.43
N ILE A 82 -18.20 -18.00 4.30
CA ILE A 82 -18.63 -18.09 5.70
C ILE A 82 -17.39 -18.25 6.58
N GLU A 83 -17.30 -17.47 7.66
CA GLU A 83 -16.23 -17.60 8.65
C GLU A 83 -16.43 -18.90 9.46
N VAL A 84 -15.33 -19.61 9.74
CA VAL A 84 -15.39 -20.87 10.51
C VAL A 84 -16.00 -20.66 11.89
N ILE A 85 -15.76 -19.50 12.50
CA ILE A 85 -16.32 -19.15 13.81
C ILE A 85 -17.85 -19.04 13.78
N ASP A 86 -18.41 -18.45 12.72
CA ASP A 86 -19.86 -18.28 12.55
C ASP A 86 -20.56 -19.62 12.30
N TYR A 87 -19.93 -20.49 11.50
CA TYR A 87 -20.40 -21.85 11.30
C TYR A 87 -20.35 -22.65 12.61
N CYS A 88 -19.24 -22.57 13.34
CA CYS A 88 -19.06 -23.22 14.63
C CYS A 88 -20.10 -22.74 15.67
N ASP A 89 -20.42 -21.45 15.74
CA ASP A 89 -21.44 -20.93 16.68
C ASP A 89 -22.83 -21.50 16.39
N GLN A 90 -23.18 -21.70 15.11
CA GLN A 90 -24.44 -22.33 14.71
C GLN A 90 -24.46 -23.82 15.06
N VAL A 91 -23.40 -24.56 14.71
CA VAL A 91 -23.31 -26.01 14.95
C VAL A 91 -23.28 -26.32 16.44
N CYS A 92 -22.45 -25.62 17.21
CA CYS A 92 -22.26 -25.88 18.64
C CYS A 92 -23.54 -25.67 19.47
N LYS A 93 -24.47 -24.81 19.05
CA LYS A 93 -25.79 -24.64 19.69
C LYS A 93 -26.67 -25.89 19.65
N GLN A 94 -26.39 -26.82 18.74
CA GLN A 94 -27.14 -28.09 18.62
C GLN A 94 -26.60 -29.19 19.54
N TYR A 95 -25.45 -28.97 20.18
CA TYR A 95 -24.83 -29.95 21.08
C TYR A 95 -25.03 -29.55 22.54
N PRO A 96 -25.08 -30.53 23.46
CA PRO A 96 -24.94 -30.26 24.88
C PRO A 96 -23.67 -29.44 25.18
N PRO A 97 -23.68 -28.54 26.18
CA PRO A 97 -22.52 -27.73 26.55
C PRO A 97 -21.24 -28.53 26.82
N GLU A 98 -21.40 -29.79 27.25
CA GLU A 98 -20.30 -30.71 27.52
C GLU A 98 -19.64 -31.25 26.25
N LEU A 99 -20.39 -31.38 25.16
CA LEU A 99 -19.92 -31.95 23.89
C LEU A 99 -19.48 -30.90 22.89
N ALA A 100 -20.10 -29.72 22.91
CA ALA A 100 -19.83 -28.62 21.98
C ALA A 100 -18.33 -28.23 21.86
N PRO A 101 -17.52 -28.21 22.93
CA PRO A 101 -16.09 -27.89 22.83
C PRO A 101 -15.29 -28.89 21.97
N TYR A 102 -15.69 -30.17 21.94
CA TYR A 102 -15.01 -31.17 21.10
C TYR A 102 -15.34 -30.96 19.63
N VAL A 103 -16.60 -30.68 19.32
CA VAL A 103 -17.08 -30.37 17.96
C VAL A 103 -16.40 -29.11 17.43
N PHE A 104 -16.38 -28.03 18.22
CA PHE A 104 -15.72 -26.78 17.88
C PHE A 104 -14.26 -26.99 17.49
N ASN A 105 -13.51 -27.71 18.33
CA ASN A 105 -12.09 -27.95 18.08
C ASN A 105 -11.87 -28.84 16.85
N ALA A 106 -12.68 -29.87 16.65
CA ALA A 106 -12.58 -30.73 15.47
C ALA A 106 -12.76 -29.92 14.18
N ILE A 107 -13.83 -29.12 14.07
CA ILE A 107 -14.10 -28.26 12.91
C ILE A 107 -12.97 -27.25 12.71
N LYS A 108 -12.54 -26.58 13.78
CA LYS A 108 -11.43 -25.60 13.75
C LYS A 108 -10.17 -26.21 13.13
N TYR A 109 -9.76 -27.40 13.55
CA TYR A 109 -8.54 -28.03 13.04
C TYR A 109 -8.71 -28.54 11.61
N LEU A 110 -9.87 -29.10 11.25
CA LEU A 110 -10.15 -29.51 9.87
C LEU A 110 -10.08 -28.33 8.91
N SER A 111 -10.71 -27.20 9.26
CA SER A 111 -10.68 -26.02 8.41
C SER A 111 -9.29 -25.40 8.29
N ARG A 112 -8.44 -25.54 9.32
CA ARG A 112 -7.09 -24.95 9.33
C ARG A 112 -6.05 -25.80 8.60
N ALA A 113 -6.30 -27.11 8.45
CA ALA A 113 -5.31 -28.07 7.97
C ALA A 113 -4.67 -27.65 6.63
N ASN A 114 -5.48 -27.22 5.66
CA ASN A 114 -4.99 -26.84 4.32
C ASN A 114 -4.15 -25.54 4.30
N HIS A 115 -4.16 -24.78 5.40
CA HIS A 115 -3.65 -23.40 5.42
C HIS A 115 -2.55 -23.17 6.45
N LYS A 116 -2.29 -24.13 7.34
CA LYS A 116 -1.28 -23.98 8.40
C LYS A 116 -0.43 -25.23 8.62
N ASN A 117 -0.96 -26.24 9.32
CA ASN A 117 -0.13 -27.35 9.82
C ASN A 117 -0.43 -28.69 9.14
N GLY A 118 -1.31 -28.73 8.13
CA GLY A 118 -1.59 -29.93 7.35
C GLY A 118 -1.97 -31.13 8.23
N ARG A 119 -1.20 -32.21 8.10
CA ARG A 119 -1.42 -33.48 8.80
C ARG A 119 -1.50 -33.36 10.32
N GLU A 120 -0.72 -32.46 10.93
CA GLU A 120 -0.75 -32.28 12.39
C GLU A 120 -2.12 -31.78 12.87
N ASP A 121 -2.77 -30.91 12.09
CA ASP A 121 -4.13 -30.45 12.41
C ASP A 121 -5.16 -31.56 12.15
N ILE A 122 -4.94 -32.43 11.16
CA ILE A 122 -5.77 -33.62 10.97
C ILE A 122 -5.67 -34.56 12.19
N ASP A 123 -4.47 -34.79 12.72
CA ASP A 123 -4.28 -35.62 13.91
C ASP A 123 -4.94 -35.00 15.15
N LYS A 124 -4.89 -33.67 15.31
CA LYS A 124 -5.63 -32.95 16.37
C LYS A 124 -7.13 -33.08 16.18
N ALA A 125 -7.65 -32.90 14.97
CA ALA A 125 -9.08 -33.07 14.69
C ALA A 125 -9.54 -34.47 15.07
N LYS A 126 -8.79 -35.52 14.66
CA LYS A 126 -9.05 -36.91 15.03
C LYS A 126 -9.13 -37.11 16.55
N PHE A 127 -8.21 -36.51 17.30
CA PHE A 127 -8.20 -36.60 18.76
C PHE A 127 -9.47 -36.01 19.41
N TYR A 128 -9.98 -34.89 18.92
CA TYR A 128 -11.23 -34.31 19.43
C TYR A 128 -12.47 -35.12 19.00
N VAL A 129 -12.49 -35.63 17.78
CA VAL A 129 -13.57 -36.53 17.32
C VAL A 129 -13.61 -37.81 18.15
N GLN A 130 -12.45 -38.40 18.49
CA GLN A 130 -12.41 -39.58 19.34
C GLN A 130 -13.03 -39.31 20.71
N ARG A 131 -12.70 -38.17 21.34
CA ARG A 131 -13.28 -37.80 22.64
C ARG A 131 -14.77 -37.51 22.59
N LEU A 132 -15.23 -36.92 21.49
CA LEU A 132 -16.65 -36.74 21.24
C LEU A 132 -17.34 -38.11 21.17
N PHE A 133 -16.76 -39.04 20.40
CA PHE A 133 -17.25 -40.41 20.26
C PHE A 133 -17.28 -41.15 21.60
N ASP A 134 -16.22 -41.07 22.41
CA ASP A 134 -16.15 -41.74 23.71
C ASP A 134 -17.18 -41.20 24.72
N LYS A 135 -17.69 -39.99 24.51
CA LYS A 135 -18.72 -39.32 25.34
C LYS A 135 -20.11 -39.39 24.70
N TRP A 136 -20.23 -40.10 23.59
CA TRP A 136 -21.48 -40.25 22.85
C TRP A 136 -22.26 -41.43 23.45
N GLU A 137 -23.32 -41.14 24.21
CA GLU A 137 -24.19 -42.15 24.84
C GLU A 137 -25.14 -42.83 23.84
#